data_AF-A0A2T1CI61-F1
#
_entry.id   AF-A0A2T1CI61-F1
#
_cell.length_a   1.000
_cell.length_b   1.000
_cell.length_c   1.000
_cell.angle_alpha   90.00
_cell.angle_beta   90.00
_cell.angle_gamma   90.00
#
_symmetry.space_group_name_H-M   'P 1'
#
loop_
_entity.id
_entity.type
_entity.pdbx_description
1 polymer ?
#
loop_
_entity_poly.entity_id
_entity_poly.type
_entity_poly.pdbx_seq_one_letter_code
_entity_poly.pdbx_strand_id
1 'polypeptide(L)' 'MGHRGAEVVNRSFERGSLASPSLVNIALDEAQASIRAARFAPQLTSVERYTLLRDAIARLKLHHLKIREVAHLLFITHL' A
#
# COMPACT_ATOMS: atom_id res chain seq x y z
N MET A 1 -18.54 -12.39 45.57
CA MET A 1 -19.19 -11.98 44.31
C MET A 1 -18.67 -10.57 44.02
N GLY A 2 -17.97 -10.19 42.96
CA GLY A 2 -17.47 -10.82 41.74
C GLY A 2 -16.85 -9.70 40.88
N HIS A 3 -15.81 -10.03 40.10
CA HIS A 3 -15.29 -9.35 38.89
C HIS A 3 -14.64 -7.95 39.07
N ARG A 4 -13.31 -7.81 38.97
CA ARG A 4 -12.42 -7.91 37.79
C ARG A 4 -12.65 -6.77 36.78
N GLY A 5 -11.64 -5.90 36.66
CA GLY A 5 -11.51 -4.95 35.56
C GLY A 5 -10.21 -4.16 35.71
N ALA A 6 -9.11 -4.74 35.23
CA ALA A 6 -7.83 -4.06 35.16
C ALA A 6 -7.97 -2.75 34.38
N GLU A 7 -7.49 -1.66 34.97
CA GLU A 7 -7.27 -0.39 34.29
C GLU A 7 -6.16 -0.59 33.25
N VAL A 8 -6.56 -1.06 32.07
CA VAL A 8 -5.69 -1.04 30.90
C VAL A 8 -5.54 0.43 30.54
N VAL A 9 -4.41 1.00 30.95
CA VAL A 9 -3.84 2.26 30.48
C VAL A 9 -4.09 2.35 28.98
N ASN A 10 -5.14 3.09 28.63
CA ASN A 10 -5.44 3.49 27.28
C ASN A 10 -4.43 4.59 26.97
N ARG A 11 -3.18 4.18 26.70
CA ARG A 11 -2.21 5.00 25.97
C ARG A 11 -2.77 5.10 24.56
N SER A 12 -3.80 5.95 24.44
CA SER A 12 -4.31 6.43 23.17
C SER A 12 -3.11 7.00 22.45
N PHE A 13 -2.65 6.25 21.45
CA PHE A 13 -1.69 6.76 20.50
C PHE A 13 -2.35 7.98 19.89
N GLU A 14 -1.93 9.18 20.31
CA GLU A 14 -2.15 10.42 19.57
C GLU A 14 -1.38 10.26 18.26
N ARG A 15 -1.96 9.46 17.36
CA ARG A 15 -1.52 9.31 15.98
C ARG A 15 -1.97 10.61 15.34
N GLY A 16 -1.06 11.58 15.35
CA GLY A 16 -1.27 12.95 14.91
C GLY A 16 -2.16 12.98 13.68
N SER A 17 -3.23 13.78 13.76
CA SER A 17 -4.22 14.07 12.72
C SER A 17 -3.99 13.27 11.44
N LEU A 18 -4.55 12.05 11.39
CA LEU A 18 -4.61 11.27 10.16
C LEU A 18 -5.57 12.00 9.23
N ALA A 19 -5.08 13.03 8.54
CA ALA A 19 -5.76 13.54 7.37
C ALA A 19 -6.03 12.32 6.48
N SER A 20 -7.31 12.07 6.17
CA SER A 20 -7.70 10.94 5.33
C SER A 20 -6.79 10.93 4.11
N PRO A 21 -6.07 9.81 3.83
CA PRO A 21 -5.13 9.79 2.73
C PRO A 21 -5.88 10.18 1.46
N SER A 22 -5.29 11.08 0.68
CA SER A 22 -5.88 11.47 -0.59
C SER A 22 -6.06 10.22 -1.46
N LEU A 23 -7.07 10.22 -2.33
CA LEU A 23 -7.28 9.11 -3.26
C LEU A 23 -6.03 8.81 -4.11
N VAL A 24 -5.22 9.84 -4.38
CA VAL A 24 -3.92 9.72 -5.06
C VAL A 24 -2.92 8.93 -4.21
N ASN A 25 -2.81 9.23 -2.92
CA ASN A 25 -1.89 8.51 -2.03
C ASN A 25 -2.30 7.03 -1.88
N ILE A 26 -3.60 6.75 -1.80
CA ILE A 26 -4.11 5.37 -1.77
C ILE A 26 -3.72 4.63 -3.05
N ALA A 27 -3.95 5.24 -4.22
CA ALA A 27 -3.62 4.65 -5.51
C ALA A 27 -2.11 4.34 -5.64
N LEU A 28 -1.26 5.22 -5.12
CA LEU A 28 0.19 5.03 -5.09
C LEU A 28 0.59 3.90 -4.15
N ASP A 29 0.05 3.85 -2.94
CA ASP A 29 0.35 2.82 -1.95
C ASP A 29 -0.05 1.43 -2.44
N GLU A 30 -1.22 1.32 -3.06
CA GLU A 30 -1.70 0.06 -3.63
C GLU A 30 -0.90 -0.36 -4.87
N ALA A 31 -0.60 0.57 -5.78
CA ALA A 31 0.25 0.29 -6.93
C ALA A 31 1.65 -0.19 -6.48
N GLN A 32 2.20 0.43 -5.43
CA GLN A 32 3.45 0.03 -4.82
C GLN A 32 3.36 -1.34 -4.14
N ALA A 33 2.24 -1.67 -3.49
CA ALA A 33 2.02 -3.00 -2.92
C ALA A 33 2.03 -4.08 -4.01
N SER A 34 1.33 -3.86 -5.13
CA SER A 34 1.29 -4.79 -6.26
C SER A 34 2.66 -4.97 -6.92
N ILE A 35 3.43 -3.88 -7.10
CA ILE A 35 4.82 -3.94 -7.60
C ILE A 35 5.71 -4.73 -6.63
N ARG A 36 5.61 -4.49 -5.32
CA ARG A 36 6.39 -5.22 -4.31
C ARG A 36 6.06 -6.71 -4.32
N ALA A 37 4.78 -7.07 -4.37
CA ALA A 37 4.35 -8.47 -4.46
C ALA A 37 4.92 -9.14 -5.73
N ALA A 38 4.83 -8.47 -6.89
CA ALA A 38 5.36 -8.98 -8.15
C ALA A 38 6.88 -9.21 -8.12
N ARG A 39 7.63 -8.37 -7.40
CA ARG A 39 9.09 -8.45 -7.31
C ARG A 39 9.55 -9.47 -6.28
N PHE A 40 9.02 -9.39 -5.06
CA PHE A 40 9.61 -10.04 -3.89
C PHE A 40 8.96 -11.37 -3.51
N ALA A 41 7.85 -11.78 -4.13
CA ALA A 41 7.28 -13.10 -3.91
C ALA A 41 7.95 -14.14 -4.84
N PRO A 42 8.89 -14.99 -4.37
CA PRO A 42 9.63 -15.93 -5.22
C PRO A 42 8.74 -17.01 -5.85
N GLN A 43 7.66 -17.38 -5.18
CA GLN A 43 6.75 -18.45 -5.58
C GLN A 43 5.81 -18.10 -6.75
N LEU A 44 5.74 -16.82 -7.13
CA LEU A 44 4.86 -16.40 -8.23
C LEU A 44 5.41 -16.83 -9.58
N THR A 45 4.54 -17.45 -10.36
CA THR A 45 4.76 -17.70 -11.79
C THR A 45 4.89 -16.39 -12.56
N SER A 46 5.46 -16.44 -13.76
CA SER A 46 5.55 -15.27 -14.64
C SER A 46 4.18 -14.65 -14.91
N VAL A 47 3.14 -15.47 -15.07
CA VAL A 47 1.77 -14.99 -15.32
C VAL A 47 1.26 -14.17 -14.13
N GLU A 48 1.39 -14.68 -12.91
CA GLU A 48 0.95 -13.98 -11.70
C GLU A 48 1.73 -12.68 -11.47
N ARG A 49 3.04 -12.69 -11.72
CA ARG A 49 3.86 -11.47 -11.67
C ARG A 49 3.36 -10.43 -12.66
N TYR A 50 3.08 -10.82 -13.91
CA TYR A 50 2.52 -9.90 -14.91
C TYR A 50 1.13 -9.40 -14.52
N THR A 51 0.30 -10.24 -13.91
CA THR A 51 -1.01 -9.83 -13.40
C THR A 51 -0.88 -8.73 -12.34
N LEU A 52 0.03 -8.87 -11.38
CA LEU A 52 0.28 -7.85 -10.36
C LEU A 52 0.86 -6.55 -10.94
N LEU A 53 1.75 -6.64 -11.92
CA LEU A 53 2.26 -5.45 -12.60
C LEU A 53 1.15 -4.72 -13.38
N ARG A 54 0.24 -5.47 -14.01
CA ARG A 54 -0.94 -4.89 -14.68
C ARG A 54 -1.91 -4.27 -13.69
N ASP A 55 -2.13 -4.91 -12.54
CA ASP A 55 -2.95 -4.37 -11.45
C ASP A 55 -2.39 -3.04 -10.95
N ALA A 56 -1.07 -2.95 -10.72
CA ALA A 56 -0.42 -1.69 -10.35
C ALA A 56 -0.68 -0.58 -11.38
N ILE A 57 -0.54 -0.87 -12.68
CA ILE A 57 -0.81 0.09 -13.75
C ILE A 57 -2.30 0.49 -13.78
N ALA A 58 -3.20 -0.46 -13.58
CA ALA A 58 -4.65 -0.20 -13.57
C ALA A 58 -5.05 0.76 -12.43
N ARG A 59 -4.48 0.57 -11.23
CA ARG A 59 -4.71 1.47 -10.09
C ARG A 59 -4.24 2.88 -10.37
N LEU A 60 -3.05 3.06 -10.95
CA LEU A 60 -2.59 4.38 -11.36
C LEU A 60 -3.52 5.03 -12.40
N LYS A 61 -3.95 4.26 -13.40
CA LYS A 61 -4.86 4.75 -14.45
C LYS A 61 -6.23 5.16 -13.93
N LEU A 62 -6.78 4.44 -12.95
CA LEU A 62 -8.07 4.77 -12.33
C LEU A 62 -8.07 6.19 -11.73
N HIS A 63 -6.90 6.64 -11.28
CA HIS A 63 -6.70 7.97 -10.70
C HIS A 63 -6.03 8.97 -11.65
N HIS A 64 -6.06 8.68 -12.96
CA HIS A 64 -5.46 9.51 -14.01
C HIS A 64 -3.94 9.77 -13.84
N LEU A 65 -3.25 8.94 -13.07
CA LEU A 65 -1.81 9.04 -12.85
C LEU A 65 -1.07 8.31 -13.96
N LYS A 66 -0.16 9.00 -14.66
CA LYS A 66 0.70 8.34 -15.64
C LYS A 66 1.91 7.75 -14.94
N ILE A 67 2.25 6.50 -15.24
CA ILE A 67 3.42 5.84 -14.64
C ILE A 67 4.71 6.67 -14.76
N ARG A 68 4.93 7.36 -15.89
CA ARG A 68 6.08 8.25 -16.09
C ARG A 68 6.13 9.45 -15.13
N GLU A 69 4.97 9.92 -14.67
CA GLU A 69 4.86 11.05 -13.74
C GLU A 69 5.11 10.58 -12.31
N VAL A 70 4.73 9.35 -11.96
CA VAL A 70 4.83 8.82 -10.59
C VAL A 70 5.93 7.78 -10.40
N ALA A 71 6.69 7.42 -11.44
CA ALA A 71 7.72 6.39 -11.37
C ALA A 71 8.79 6.69 -10.30
N HIS A 72 9.07 7.97 -10.05
CA HIS A 72 10.00 8.42 -9.02
C HIS A 72 9.47 8.21 -7.58
N LEU A 73 8.15 8.07 -7.42
CA LEU A 73 7.49 7.76 -6.15
C LEU A 73 7.33 6.26 -5.94
N LEU A 74 7.44 5.48 -7.01
CA LEU A 74 7.32 4.03 -6.98
C LEU A 74 8.69 3.39 -6.78
N PHE A 75 8.77 2.38 -5.92
CA PHE A 75 10.01 1.65 -5.61
C PHE A 75 10.45 0.72 -6.76
N ILE A 76 10.64 1.27 -7.96
CA ILE A 76 10.95 0.54 -9.20
C ILE A 76 12.48 0.41 -9.38
N THR A 77 13.30 1.27 -8.78
CA THR A 77 14.75 1.37 -9.06
C THR A 77 15.70 0.99 -7.92
N HIS A 78 15.22 0.68 -6.71
CA HIS A 78 16.11 0.16 -5.66
C HIS A 78 16.32 -1.34 -5.90
N LEU A 79 17.47 -1.68 -6.48
CA LEU A 79 18.02 -3.02 -6.63
C LEU A 79 19.23 -3.16 -5.70
#